data_AF-D0NNL7-F1
#
_entry.id   AF-D0NNL7-F1
#
_cell.length_a   1.000
_cell.length_b   1.000
_cell.length_c   1.000
_cell.angle_alpha   90.00
_cell.angle_beta   90.00
_cell.angle_gamma   90.00
#
_symmetry.space_group_name_H-M   'P 1'
#
loop_
_entity.id
_entity.type
_entity.pdbx_description
1 polymer ?
#
loop_
_entity_poly.entity_id
_entity_poly.type
_entity_poly.pdbx_seq_one_letter_code
_entity_poly.pdbx_strand_id
1 'polypeptide(L)'
;MAYGVKVTEGPNVTKKEVQDLLTQHQIPFTIFYTGLFAEFLPFFLDFHYDEGYMNVVGKGETAFSITARTDVGRFLAHVLSTAPKSALEGAKIPFEAERLSPLQIRDLVEKKLNKKIKIRHADYEENKKKFDTDFAAFLTTLFEEGRGVAGTEQEVHESVAKFFPDWNPAKYESFIA
;
A
#
# COMPACT_ATOMS: atom_id res chain seq x y z
N MET A 1 13.01 9.91 7.25
CA MET A 1 11.67 10.27 6.73
C MET A 1 10.65 9.31 7.31
N ALA A 2 9.38 9.71 7.47
CA ALA A 2 8.32 8.78 7.88
C ALA A 2 7.77 8.11 6.62
N TYR A 3 7.96 6.79 6.49
CA TYR A 3 7.43 5.99 5.37
C TYR A 3 6.04 5.44 5.71
N GLY A 4 5.28 5.09 4.66
CA GLY A 4 3.85 4.93 4.75
C GLY A 4 3.13 6.28 4.94
N VAL A 5 1.80 6.22 4.96
CA VAL A 5 0.98 7.41 5.22
C VAL A 5 1.31 7.93 6.61
N LYS A 6 1.64 9.22 6.72
CA LYS A 6 2.01 9.82 8.01
C LYS A 6 0.90 9.55 9.02
N VAL A 7 1.30 9.06 10.19
CA VAL A 7 0.39 8.75 11.30
C VAL A 7 -0.30 9.98 11.89
N THR A 8 -0.03 11.17 11.37
CA THR A 8 -0.63 12.44 11.78
C THR A 8 -1.67 12.95 10.79
N GLU A 9 -2.01 12.18 9.75
CA GLU A 9 -2.90 12.62 8.67
C GLU A 9 -4.07 11.65 8.45
N GLY A 10 -5.25 12.23 8.25
CA GLY A 10 -6.49 11.51 7.95
C GLY A 10 -6.79 10.38 8.95
N PRO A 11 -7.22 9.20 8.48
CA PRO A 11 -7.53 8.05 9.34
C PRO A 11 -6.35 7.50 10.17
N ASN A 12 -5.11 7.98 9.95
CA ASN A 12 -3.96 7.48 10.67
C ASN A 12 -3.68 8.22 11.99
N VAL A 13 -4.34 9.36 12.26
CA VAL A 13 -4.19 10.12 13.52
C VAL A 13 -4.39 9.22 14.74
N THR A 14 -5.46 8.42 14.74
CA THR A 14 -5.75 7.47 15.83
C THR A 14 -4.66 6.41 16.00
N LYS A 15 -3.94 6.04 14.92
CA LYS A 15 -2.82 5.09 15.03
C LYS A 15 -1.64 5.68 15.79
N LYS A 16 -1.40 7.00 15.69
CA LYS A 16 -0.36 7.68 16.46
C LYS A 16 -0.69 7.68 17.94
N GLU A 17 -1.94 7.96 18.30
CA GLU A 17 -2.41 7.92 19.68
C GLU A 17 -2.18 6.53 20.31
N VAL A 18 -2.50 5.47 19.57
CA VAL A 18 -2.23 4.08 20.03
C VAL A 18 -0.74 3.83 20.20
N GLN A 19 0.10 4.25 19.25
CA GLN A 19 1.57 4.09 19.36
C GLN A 19 2.14 4.85 20.56
N ASP A 20 1.62 6.05 20.85
CA ASP A 20 2.04 6.85 22.00
C ASP A 20 1.65 6.20 23.31
N LEU A 21 0.44 5.66 23.41
CA LEU A 21 -0.02 4.91 24.58
C LEU A 21 0.83 3.65 24.81
N LEU A 22 1.11 2.87 23.76
CA LEU A 22 1.99 1.69 23.87
C LEU A 22 3.38 2.08 24.37
N THR A 23 3.94 3.18 23.84
CA THR A 23 5.25 3.70 24.26
C THR A 23 5.23 4.18 25.71
N GLN A 24 4.23 4.97 26.11
CA GLN A 24 4.05 5.48 27.47
C GLN A 24 3.98 4.35 28.49
N HIS A 25 3.31 3.25 28.16
CA HIS A 25 3.17 2.09 29.02
C HIS A 25 4.28 1.05 28.87
N GLN A 26 5.34 1.36 28.10
CA GLN A 26 6.48 0.46 27.86
C GLN A 26 6.06 -0.92 27.31
N ILE A 27 4.97 -0.94 26.56
CA ILE A 27 4.48 -2.16 25.90
C ILE A 27 5.24 -2.30 24.58
N PRO A 28 6.01 -3.38 24.38
CA PRO A 28 6.72 -3.58 23.12
C PRO A 28 5.74 -3.81 21.97
N PHE A 29 6.02 -3.20 20.83
CA PHE A 29 5.22 -3.35 19.61
C PHE A 29 6.11 -3.32 18.36
N THR A 30 5.55 -3.83 17.27
CA THR A 30 6.15 -3.81 15.93
C THR A 30 5.17 -3.15 14.98
N ILE A 31 5.67 -2.30 14.08
CA ILE A 31 4.86 -1.69 13.02
C ILE A 31 5.18 -2.39 11.70
N PHE A 32 4.15 -2.88 11.04
CA PHE A 32 4.24 -3.44 9.70
C PHE A 32 3.69 -2.44 8.68
N TYR A 33 4.50 -2.06 7.69
CA TYR A 33 4.05 -1.24 6.57
C TYR A 33 3.87 -2.13 5.35
N THR A 34 2.62 -2.29 4.91
CA THR A 34 2.21 -3.37 4.01
C THR A 34 1.80 -2.91 2.61
N GLY A 35 1.68 -1.60 2.39
CA GLY A 35 1.06 -1.03 1.19
C GLY A 35 -0.46 -1.13 1.18
N LEU A 36 -1.07 -0.92 0.01
CA LEU A 36 -2.50 -1.10 -0.21
C LEU A 36 -2.81 -2.58 -0.51
N PHE A 37 -3.95 -3.05 -0.02
CA PHE A 37 -4.37 -4.43 -0.26
C PHE A 37 -4.84 -4.64 -1.69
N ALA A 38 -4.23 -5.61 -2.37
CA ALA A 38 -4.48 -5.94 -3.79
C ALA A 38 -5.98 -6.04 -4.12
N GLU A 39 -6.74 -6.71 -3.26
CA GLU A 39 -8.17 -6.97 -3.45
C GLU A 39 -9.05 -5.71 -3.42
N PHE A 40 -8.53 -4.61 -2.86
CA PHE A 40 -9.28 -3.37 -2.70
C PHE A 40 -8.90 -2.28 -3.70
N LEU A 41 -7.94 -2.53 -4.60
CA LEU A 41 -7.55 -1.55 -5.62
C LEU A 41 -8.73 -1.11 -6.48
N PRO A 42 -9.55 -2.02 -7.07
CA PRO A 42 -10.67 -1.58 -7.90
C PRO A 42 -11.70 -0.72 -7.14
N PHE A 43 -11.95 -1.07 -5.87
CA PHE A 43 -12.92 -0.38 -5.03
C PHE A 43 -12.44 1.02 -4.59
N PHE A 44 -11.20 1.14 -4.10
CA PHE A 44 -10.70 2.41 -3.59
C PHE A 44 -10.17 3.35 -4.67
N LEU A 45 -9.79 2.83 -5.84
CA LEU A 45 -9.20 3.63 -6.92
C LEU A 45 -10.14 3.82 -8.12
N ASP A 46 -11.39 3.38 -7.99
CA ASP A 46 -12.44 3.60 -8.99
C ASP A 46 -12.06 3.00 -10.37
N PHE A 47 -11.62 1.73 -10.34
CA PHE A 47 -11.26 0.96 -11.53
C PHE A 47 -12.41 0.06 -11.97
N HIS A 48 -12.80 0.19 -13.23
CA HIS A 48 -14.00 -0.40 -13.84
C HIS A 48 -13.59 -1.26 -15.05
N TYR A 49 -12.85 -2.33 -14.77
CA TYR A 49 -12.23 -3.16 -15.81
C TYR A 49 -13.28 -3.82 -16.72
N ASP A 50 -14.42 -4.24 -16.17
CA ASP A 50 -15.54 -4.83 -16.90
C ASP A 50 -16.20 -3.83 -17.85
N GLU A 51 -16.25 -2.55 -17.47
CA GLU A 51 -16.74 -1.44 -18.28
C GLU A 51 -15.67 -0.88 -19.23
N GLY A 52 -14.42 -1.34 -19.09
CA GLY A 52 -13.30 -0.97 -19.95
C GLY A 52 -12.71 0.41 -19.66
N TYR A 53 -12.79 0.88 -18.42
CA TYR A 53 -12.16 2.14 -18.03
C TYR A 53 -11.61 2.12 -16.59
N MET A 54 -10.76 3.09 -16.27
CA MET A 54 -10.38 3.38 -14.90
C MET A 54 -10.26 4.88 -14.71
N ASN A 55 -10.59 5.35 -13.52
CA ASN A 55 -10.37 6.74 -13.15
C ASN A 55 -9.02 6.88 -12.47
N VAL A 56 -8.28 7.92 -12.85
CA VAL A 56 -6.92 8.15 -12.37
C VAL A 56 -6.83 9.60 -11.93
N VAL A 57 -6.53 9.81 -10.66
CA VAL A 57 -6.25 11.16 -10.15
C VAL A 57 -4.86 11.58 -10.60
N GLY A 58 -4.74 12.80 -11.13
CA GLY A 58 -3.46 13.34 -11.57
C GLY A 58 -2.90 12.60 -12.79
N LYS A 59 -1.58 12.41 -12.83
CA LYS A 59 -0.88 11.80 -13.97
C LYS A 59 -0.99 10.26 -13.96
N GLY A 60 -1.05 9.65 -12.78
CA GLY A 60 -1.08 8.19 -12.64
C GLY A 60 0.24 7.50 -12.97
N GLU A 61 1.34 8.25 -12.98
CA GLU A 61 2.70 7.75 -13.23
C GLU A 61 3.38 7.31 -11.93
N THR A 62 2.89 7.80 -10.79
CA THR A 62 3.49 7.54 -9.48
C THR A 62 3.07 6.17 -8.94
N ALA A 63 4.06 5.36 -8.59
CA ALA A 63 3.83 4.02 -8.09
C ALA A 63 3.55 3.97 -6.58
N PHE A 64 2.79 2.97 -6.15
CA PHE A 64 2.49 2.70 -4.75
C PHE A 64 2.66 1.21 -4.43
N SER A 65 2.85 0.88 -3.16
CA SER A 65 3.09 -0.50 -2.71
C SER A 65 1.79 -1.28 -2.67
N ILE A 66 1.81 -2.52 -3.17
CA ILE A 66 0.66 -3.40 -3.23
C ILE A 66 1.03 -4.75 -2.60
N THR A 67 0.17 -5.28 -1.74
CA THR A 67 0.31 -6.63 -1.17
C THR A 67 -1.05 -7.25 -0.94
N ALA A 68 -1.27 -8.52 -1.29
CA ALA A 68 -2.52 -9.20 -0.98
C ALA A 68 -2.73 -9.39 0.53
N ARG A 69 -3.97 -9.34 1.01
CA ARG A 69 -4.27 -9.55 2.44
C ARG A 69 -3.77 -10.89 2.95
N THR A 70 -3.90 -11.93 2.15
CA THR A 70 -3.41 -13.27 2.50
C THR A 70 -1.90 -13.31 2.66
N ASP A 71 -1.16 -12.62 1.79
CA ASP A 71 0.30 -12.59 1.84
C ASP A 71 0.81 -11.71 2.98
N VAL A 72 0.10 -10.61 3.30
CA VAL A 72 0.31 -9.86 4.55
C VAL A 72 0.16 -10.78 5.75
N GLY A 73 -0.93 -11.54 5.83
CA GLY A 73 -1.15 -12.48 6.93
C GLY A 73 -0.05 -13.53 7.05
N ARG A 74 0.41 -14.10 5.93
CA ARG A 74 1.51 -15.06 5.89
C ARG A 74 2.83 -14.45 6.35
N PHE A 75 3.15 -13.24 5.91
CA PHE A 75 4.36 -12.53 6.32
C PHE A 75 4.33 -12.27 7.81
N LEU A 76 3.26 -11.65 8.33
CA LEU A 76 3.11 -11.36 9.76
C LEU A 76 3.21 -12.64 10.62
N ALA A 77 2.51 -13.71 10.23
CA ALA A 77 2.54 -14.98 10.95
C ALA A 77 3.96 -15.59 10.98
N HIS A 78 4.68 -15.54 9.86
CA HIS A 78 6.06 -16.00 9.80
C HIS A 78 6.96 -15.16 10.72
N VAL A 79 6.99 -13.84 10.53
CA VAL A 79 7.86 -12.93 11.29
C VAL A 79 7.63 -13.04 12.79
N LEU A 80 6.37 -13.07 13.23
CA LEU A 80 6.04 -13.15 14.66
C LEU A 80 6.35 -14.52 15.27
N SER A 81 6.48 -15.59 14.47
CA SER A 81 6.77 -16.94 14.96
C SER A 81 8.25 -17.32 14.87
N THR A 82 9.02 -16.68 14.00
CA THR A 82 10.43 -17.06 13.74
C THR A 82 11.44 -16.02 14.21
N ALA A 83 11.09 -14.73 14.23
CA ALA A 83 12.02 -13.69 14.65
C ALA A 83 12.19 -13.66 16.18
N PRO A 84 13.40 -13.42 16.70
CA PRO A 84 13.58 -13.22 18.13
C PRO A 84 12.89 -11.92 18.57
N LYS A 85 12.35 -11.90 19.80
CA LYS A 85 11.67 -10.73 20.37
C LYS A 85 12.49 -9.43 20.24
N SER A 86 13.80 -9.51 20.48
CA SER A 86 14.73 -8.37 20.37
C SER A 86 14.82 -7.77 18.96
N ALA A 87 14.50 -8.54 17.91
CA ALA A 87 14.43 -8.03 16.54
C ALA A 87 13.07 -7.38 16.21
N LEU A 88 12.07 -7.54 17.07
CA LEU A 88 10.69 -7.07 16.88
C LEU A 88 10.35 -5.84 17.72
N GLU A 89 10.91 -5.72 18.93
CA GLU A 89 10.62 -4.60 19.84
C GLU A 89 10.99 -3.25 19.21
N GLY A 90 9.98 -2.41 18.97
CA GLY A 90 10.13 -1.09 18.35
C GLY A 90 10.44 -1.14 16.84
N ALA A 91 10.49 -2.33 16.24
CA ALA A 91 10.83 -2.48 14.84
C ALA A 91 9.74 -1.92 13.92
N LYS A 92 10.20 -1.36 12.80
CA LYS A 92 9.38 -0.88 11.69
C LYS A 92 9.76 -1.70 10.48
N ILE A 93 8.83 -2.50 9.98
CA ILE A 93 9.10 -3.53 8.97
C ILE A 93 8.28 -3.20 7.72
N PRO A 94 8.86 -2.49 6.75
CA PRO A 94 8.26 -2.31 5.44
C PRO A 94 8.40 -3.56 4.59
N PHE A 95 7.32 -3.94 3.89
CA PHE A 95 7.36 -4.99 2.88
C PHE A 95 6.26 -4.76 1.85
N GLU A 96 6.48 -5.24 0.63
CA GLU A 96 5.48 -5.18 -0.44
C GLU A 96 5.61 -6.37 -1.39
N ALA A 97 4.50 -6.81 -1.98
CA ALA A 97 4.57 -7.83 -3.04
C ALA A 97 5.08 -7.25 -4.35
N GLU A 98 4.68 -6.01 -4.64
CA GLU A 98 5.04 -5.27 -5.83
C GLU A 98 4.73 -3.77 -5.67
N ARG A 99 5.21 -3.00 -6.63
CA ARG A 99 5.05 -1.55 -6.71
C ARG A 99 4.65 -1.18 -8.13
N LEU A 100 3.45 -0.66 -8.30
CA LEU A 100 2.90 -0.30 -9.61
C LEU A 100 2.26 1.09 -9.57
N SER A 101 2.33 1.80 -10.69
CA SER A 101 1.55 3.01 -10.93
C SER A 101 0.18 2.68 -11.57
N PRO A 102 -0.81 3.59 -11.50
CA PRO A 102 -2.06 3.43 -12.22
C PRO A 102 -1.90 3.12 -13.71
N LEU A 103 -0.93 3.74 -14.39
CA LEU A 103 -0.67 3.45 -15.81
C LEU A 103 -0.05 2.06 -16.04
N GLN A 104 0.84 1.60 -15.15
CA GLN A 104 1.36 0.23 -15.21
C GLN A 104 0.27 -0.80 -14.93
N ILE A 105 -0.63 -0.50 -14.00
CA ILE A 105 -1.82 -1.32 -13.72
C ILE A 105 -2.70 -1.43 -14.96
N ARG A 106 -2.96 -0.32 -15.66
CA ARG A 106 -3.69 -0.33 -16.95
C ARG A 106 -3.05 -1.30 -17.92
N ASP A 107 -1.74 -1.20 -18.15
CA ASP A 107 -1.03 -2.03 -19.12
C ASP A 107 -1.11 -3.53 -18.76
N LEU A 108 -1.03 -3.84 -17.47
CA LEU A 108 -1.19 -5.20 -16.95
C LEU A 108 -2.60 -5.75 -17.19
N VAL A 109 -3.63 -4.95 -16.90
CA VAL A 109 -5.04 -5.30 -17.12
C VAL A 109 -5.31 -5.48 -18.61
N GLU A 110 -4.84 -4.58 -19.46
CA GLU A 110 -5.05 -4.68 -20.90
C GLU A 110 -4.46 -5.98 -21.47
N LYS A 111 -3.24 -6.32 -21.01
CA LYS A 111 -2.57 -7.55 -21.39
C LYS A 111 -3.33 -8.78 -20.91
N LYS A 112 -3.72 -8.82 -19.64
CA LYS A 112 -4.38 -9.99 -19.05
C LYS A 112 -5.77 -10.24 -19.61
N LEU A 113 -6.56 -9.18 -19.78
CA LEU A 113 -7.94 -9.26 -20.25
C LEU A 113 -8.06 -9.21 -21.78
N ASN A 114 -6.96 -9.00 -22.49
CA ASN A 114 -6.94 -8.75 -23.93
C ASN A 114 -7.98 -7.69 -24.35
N LYS A 115 -8.05 -6.60 -23.57
CA LYS A 115 -9.09 -5.57 -23.67
C LYS A 115 -8.47 -4.19 -23.49
N LYS A 116 -8.92 -3.20 -24.25
CA LYS A 116 -8.47 -1.82 -24.05
C LYS A 116 -9.17 -1.17 -22.85
N ILE A 117 -8.39 -0.48 -22.02
CA ILE A 117 -8.86 0.21 -20.81
C ILE A 117 -8.64 1.72 -20.99
N LYS A 118 -9.74 2.46 -21.09
CA LYS A 118 -9.70 3.92 -21.19
C LYS A 118 -9.32 4.54 -19.84
N ILE A 119 -8.27 5.35 -19.80
CA ILE A 119 -7.99 6.22 -18.65
C ILE A 119 -8.90 7.44 -18.69
N ARG A 120 -9.53 7.73 -17.55
CA ARG A 120 -10.25 8.97 -17.29
C ARG A 120 -9.52 9.73 -16.20
N HIS A 121 -8.88 10.84 -16.57
CA HIS A 121 -8.16 11.64 -15.59
C HIS A 121 -9.14 12.47 -14.75
N ALA A 122 -9.00 12.38 -13.43
CA ALA A 122 -9.59 13.29 -12.47
C ALA A 122 -8.55 14.35 -12.09
N ASP A 123 -9.00 15.60 -11.94
CA ASP A 123 -8.13 16.69 -11.56
C ASP A 123 -7.58 16.48 -10.14
N TYR A 124 -6.27 16.66 -9.99
CA TYR A 124 -5.57 16.45 -8.73
C TYR A 124 -5.96 17.48 -7.66
N GLU A 125 -6.06 18.76 -8.03
CA GLU A 125 -6.38 19.82 -7.07
C GLU A 125 -7.83 19.71 -6.58
N GLU A 126 -8.77 19.35 -7.46
CA GLU A 126 -10.16 19.07 -7.07
C GLU A 126 -10.27 17.82 -6.18
N ASN A 127 -9.48 16.77 -6.44
CA ASN A 127 -9.44 15.59 -5.58
C ASN A 127 -8.91 15.94 -4.19
N LYS A 128 -7.82 16.72 -4.14
CA LYS A 128 -7.16 17.12 -2.89
C LYS A 128 -8.05 17.94 -1.96
N LYS A 129 -9.04 18.68 -2.48
CA LYS A 129 -10.04 19.37 -1.63
C LYS A 129 -10.86 18.42 -0.76
N LYS A 130 -10.95 17.14 -1.13
CA LYS A 130 -11.69 16.09 -0.39
C LYS A 130 -10.78 15.22 0.48
N PHE A 131 -9.50 15.56 0.57
CA PHE A 131 -8.49 14.76 1.27
C PHE A 131 -8.88 14.39 2.70
N ASP A 132 -9.52 15.30 3.44
CA ASP A 132 -9.88 15.09 4.84
C ASP A 132 -11.26 14.41 5.03
N THR A 133 -12.06 14.29 3.97
CA THR A 133 -13.47 13.87 4.06
C THR A 133 -13.82 12.63 3.24
N ASP A 134 -12.99 12.25 2.27
CA ASP A 134 -13.19 11.10 1.41
C ASP A 134 -11.95 10.20 1.41
N PHE A 135 -12.15 8.92 1.74
CA PHE A 135 -11.05 7.98 1.89
C PHE A 135 -10.36 7.63 0.56
N ALA A 136 -11.10 7.58 -0.55
CA ALA A 136 -10.52 7.36 -1.86
C ALA A 136 -9.70 8.59 -2.29
N ALA A 137 -10.21 9.80 -2.06
CA ALA A 137 -9.49 11.05 -2.32
C ALA A 137 -8.22 11.16 -1.47
N PHE A 138 -8.28 10.75 -0.21
CA PHE A 138 -7.12 10.65 0.68
C PHE A 138 -6.03 9.75 0.09
N LEU A 139 -6.37 8.50 -0.27
CA LEU A 139 -5.41 7.54 -0.82
C LEU A 139 -4.83 8.01 -2.15
N THR A 140 -5.68 8.41 -3.08
CA THR A 140 -5.26 8.83 -4.42
C THR A 140 -4.39 10.08 -4.41
N THR A 141 -4.66 11.04 -3.51
CA THR A 141 -3.78 12.19 -3.29
C THR A 141 -2.41 11.76 -2.80
N LEU A 142 -2.36 10.87 -1.80
CA LEU A 142 -1.08 10.35 -1.28
C LEU A 142 -0.29 9.61 -2.35
N PHE A 143 -0.97 8.88 -3.23
CA PHE A 143 -0.32 8.11 -4.28
C PHE A 143 0.29 9.03 -5.34
N GLU A 144 -0.47 10.03 -5.81
CA GLU A 144 0.04 11.02 -6.76
C GLU A 144 1.23 11.81 -6.17
N GLU A 145 1.20 12.11 -4.87
CA GLU A 145 2.30 12.76 -4.13
C GLU A 145 3.52 11.84 -3.87
N GLY A 146 3.49 10.56 -4.26
CA GLY A 146 4.60 9.61 -4.05
C GLY A 146 4.72 9.07 -2.63
N ARG A 147 3.63 9.16 -1.86
CA ARG A 147 3.55 8.78 -0.44
C ARG A 147 2.82 7.46 -0.22
N GLY A 148 2.46 6.77 -1.31
CA GLY A 148 1.81 5.46 -1.31
C GLY A 148 2.75 4.26 -1.11
N VAL A 149 4.03 4.49 -0.82
CA VAL A 149 5.02 3.42 -0.67
C VAL A 149 5.24 3.01 0.80
N ALA A 150 5.45 1.71 1.03
CA ALA A 150 5.70 1.13 2.36
C ALA A 150 7.06 1.55 2.93
N GLY A 151 8.05 1.74 2.06
CA GLY A 151 9.42 2.16 2.36
C GLY A 151 10.20 2.43 1.07
N THR A 152 11.47 2.77 1.18
CA THR A 152 12.37 2.73 0.01
C THR A 152 12.49 1.29 -0.51
N GLU A 153 12.84 1.12 -1.78
CA GLU A 153 13.05 -0.22 -2.35
C GLU A 153 14.13 -1.00 -1.58
N GLN A 154 15.18 -0.31 -1.15
CA GLN A 154 16.23 -0.89 -0.32
C GLN A 154 15.69 -1.37 1.03
N GLU A 155 14.95 -0.54 1.77
CA GLU A 155 14.40 -0.92 3.09
C GLU A 155 13.42 -2.10 2.98
N VAL A 156 12.60 -2.13 1.94
CA VAL A 156 11.68 -3.23 1.66
C VAL A 156 12.46 -4.52 1.37
N HIS A 157 13.46 -4.46 0.47
CA HIS A 157 14.28 -5.61 0.13
C HIS A 157 15.03 -6.15 1.35
N GLU A 158 15.67 -5.27 2.13
CA GLU A 158 16.39 -5.65 3.35
C GLU A 158 15.46 -6.26 4.39
N SER A 159 14.24 -5.73 4.54
CA SER A 159 13.26 -6.27 5.49
C SER A 159 12.80 -7.67 5.09
N VAL A 160 12.47 -7.89 3.81
CA VAL A 160 12.07 -9.23 3.33
C VAL A 160 13.24 -10.20 3.47
N ALA A 161 14.45 -9.84 3.02
CA ALA A 161 15.64 -10.68 3.13
C ALA A 161 15.96 -11.07 4.58
N LYS A 162 15.76 -10.14 5.52
CA LYS A 162 16.00 -10.37 6.96
C LYS A 162 14.95 -11.28 7.59
N PHE A 163 13.67 -11.04 7.30
CA PHE A 163 12.59 -11.60 8.09
C PHE A 163 11.87 -12.77 7.42
N PHE A 164 11.86 -12.85 6.09
CA PHE A 164 11.25 -13.95 5.34
C PHE A 164 11.85 -14.01 3.92
N PRO A 165 13.10 -14.49 3.75
CA PRO A 165 13.82 -14.42 2.47
C PRO A 165 13.16 -15.20 1.34
N ASP A 166 12.47 -16.30 1.67
CA ASP A 166 11.74 -17.13 0.70
C ASP A 166 10.29 -16.67 0.51
N TRP A 167 9.93 -15.47 0.98
CA TRP A 167 8.58 -14.94 0.80
C TRP A 167 8.29 -14.70 -0.68
N ASN A 168 7.32 -15.45 -1.20
CA ASN A 168 6.90 -15.38 -2.60
C ASN A 168 5.41 -14.97 -2.66
N PRO A 169 5.10 -13.67 -2.56
CA PRO A 169 3.72 -13.18 -2.55
C PRO A 169 3.10 -13.18 -3.96
N ALA A 170 1.77 -13.22 -4.01
CA ALA A 170 1.04 -13.10 -5.25
C ALA A 170 1.18 -11.68 -5.84
N LYS A 171 1.38 -11.62 -7.16
CA LYS A 171 1.38 -10.37 -7.94
C LYS A 171 -0.04 -9.87 -8.20
N TYR A 172 -0.23 -8.56 -8.37
CA TYR A 172 -1.58 -7.97 -8.59
C TYR A 172 -2.26 -8.54 -9.82
N GLU A 173 -1.49 -8.97 -10.82
CA GLU A 173 -2.01 -9.67 -12.00
C GLU A 173 -2.97 -10.80 -11.61
N SER A 174 -2.71 -11.51 -10.52
CA SER A 174 -3.55 -12.62 -10.03
C SER A 174 -4.94 -12.20 -9.54
N PHE A 175 -5.13 -10.91 -9.23
CA PHE A 175 -6.36 -10.34 -8.65
C PHE A 175 -7.26 -9.64 -9.66
N ILE A 176 -6.78 -9.47 -10.89
CA ILE A 176 -7.59 -8.95 -12.00
C ILE A 176 -8.55 -10.08 -12.43
N ALA A 177 -9.85 -9.86 -12.30
CA ALA A 177 -10.89 -10.82 -12.71
C ALA A 177 -11.23 -10.65 -14.19
#